data_AF-A0A820EV01-F1
#
_entry.id   AF-A0A820EV01-F1
#
_cell.length_a   1.000
_cell.length_b   1.000
_cell.length_c   1.000
_cell.angle_alpha   90.00
_cell.angle_beta   90.00
_cell.angle_gamma   90.00
#
_symmetry.space_group_name_H-M   'P 1'
#
loop_
_entity.id
_entity.type
_entity.pdbx_description
1 polymer ?
#
loop_
_entity_poly.entity_id
_entity_poly.type
_entity_poly.pdbx_seq_one_letter_code
_entity_poly.pdbx_strand_id
1 'polypeptide(L)'
;FLKARVNNSTEQFLIKPIGLAFHEITGSSLVKIDSNGSIIDPGSTTFGVNALSFSLYSFIYKHRPDINCIIHVQTPTVTAISAMKCGLLGLCQEALICGQATTHQIQIDSITNRLSTDENIQQSTAKVLILPNYGMLACGTTVEEAWHITFHLILACESQLRAVSMGIDNLIMPSDSSAKQVTNTVGAGGGGVNTTDVKWNIGELEWSTLMIVLDRAGYHTGYIYREPLIRFIDKQ
;
A
#
# COMPACT_ATOMS: atom_id res chain seq x y z
N PHE A 1 3.97 -6.67 2.25
CA PHE A 1 5.32 -6.61 1.64
C PHE A 1 5.49 -5.34 0.82
N LEU A 2 6.32 -4.41 1.31
CA LEU A 2 6.59 -3.14 0.62
C LEU A 2 7.64 -3.30 -0.50
N LYS A 3 7.48 -2.52 -1.57
CA LYS A 3 8.49 -2.20 -2.59
C LYS A 3 8.45 -0.69 -2.80
N ALA A 4 9.61 -0.05 -2.79
CA ALA A 4 9.73 1.38 -3.02
C ALA A 4 10.70 1.65 -4.16
N ARG A 5 10.30 2.51 -5.08
CA ARG A 5 11.15 3.00 -6.16
C ARG A 5 12.07 4.08 -5.58
N VAL A 6 13.38 3.93 -5.80
CA VAL A 6 14.39 4.88 -5.32
C VAL A 6 14.50 6.07 -6.25
N ASN A 7 14.50 5.80 -7.56
CA ASN A 7 14.64 6.81 -8.58
C ASN A 7 13.86 6.40 -9.84
N ASN A 8 13.09 7.34 -10.39
CA ASN A 8 12.32 7.16 -11.61
C ASN A 8 13.19 6.97 -12.85
N SER A 9 14.38 7.58 -12.92
CA SER A 9 15.22 7.51 -14.12
C SER A 9 16.04 6.22 -14.21
N THR A 10 16.31 5.54 -13.09
CA THR A 10 17.14 4.33 -13.07
C THR A 10 16.36 3.04 -12.85
N GLU A 11 15.04 3.11 -12.67
CA GLU A 11 14.17 1.95 -12.35
C GLU A 11 14.76 1.05 -11.26
N GLN A 12 15.25 1.67 -10.18
CA GLN A 12 15.81 0.97 -9.03
C GLN A 12 14.80 0.88 -7.91
N PHE A 13 14.75 -0.28 -7.25
CA PHE A 13 13.76 -0.55 -6.22
C PHE A 13 14.41 -1.09 -4.94
N LEU A 14 13.88 -0.68 -3.80
CA LEU A 14 14.19 -1.23 -2.49
C LEU A 14 13.13 -2.25 -2.10
N ILE A 15 13.58 -3.45 -1.75
CA ILE A 15 12.71 -4.53 -1.35
C ILE A 15 13.24 -5.24 -0.11
N LYS A 16 12.30 -5.79 0.66
CA LYS A 16 12.62 -6.63 1.81
C LYS A 16 13.26 -7.96 1.32
N PRO A 17 14.39 -8.40 1.89
CA PRO A 17 14.96 -9.72 1.62
C PRO A 17 14.07 -10.87 2.15
N ILE A 18 14.18 -12.04 1.54
CA ILE A 18 13.53 -13.27 2.02
C ILE A 18 14.40 -13.89 3.12
N GLY A 19 13.83 -14.08 4.31
CA GLY A 19 14.52 -14.72 5.44
C GLY A 19 14.38 -13.93 6.74
N LEU A 20 14.32 -12.60 6.65
CA LEU A 20 14.08 -11.72 7.79
C LEU A 20 12.58 -11.63 8.12
N ALA A 21 12.21 -11.53 9.39
CA ALA A 21 10.87 -11.11 9.79
C ALA A 21 10.67 -9.61 9.55
N PHE A 22 9.42 -9.14 9.47
CA PHE A 22 9.14 -7.71 9.20
C PHE A 22 9.69 -6.77 10.29
N HIS A 23 9.70 -7.22 11.55
CA HIS A 23 10.20 -6.44 12.68
C HIS A 23 11.73 -6.43 12.79
N GLU A 24 12.43 -7.27 12.02
CA GLU A 24 13.89 -7.30 11.94
C GLU A 24 14.44 -6.40 10.82
N ILE A 25 13.56 -5.84 9.99
CA ILE A 25 13.96 -5.00 8.86
C ILE A 25 14.46 -3.64 9.36
N THR A 26 15.68 -3.31 8.97
CA THR A 26 16.29 -1.99 9.11
C THR A 26 16.49 -1.34 7.74
N GLY A 27 16.71 -0.03 7.72
CA GLY A 27 17.01 0.69 6.47
C GLY A 27 18.23 0.13 5.72
N SER A 28 19.26 -0.34 6.44
CA SER A 28 20.45 -0.96 5.85
C SER A 28 20.22 -2.38 5.35
N SER A 29 19.22 -3.10 5.89
CA SER A 29 18.93 -4.49 5.49
C SER A 29 18.11 -4.63 4.20
N LEU A 30 17.61 -3.51 3.66
CA LEU A 30 16.86 -3.50 2.41
C LEU A 30 17.80 -3.79 1.23
N VAL A 31 17.31 -4.60 0.29
CA VAL A 31 18.06 -4.97 -0.91
C VAL A 31 17.61 -4.08 -2.06
N LYS A 32 18.57 -3.49 -2.76
CA LYS A 32 18.35 -2.70 -3.96
C LYS A 32 18.45 -3.59 -5.19
N ILE A 33 17.45 -3.50 -6.05
CA ILE A 33 17.36 -4.29 -7.27
C ILE A 33 17.06 -3.42 -8.49
N ASP A 34 17.39 -3.94 -9.67
CA ASP A 34 16.97 -3.37 -10.96
C ASP A 34 15.54 -3.81 -11.34
N SER A 35 15.03 -3.32 -12.48
CA SER A 35 13.71 -3.70 -13.01
C SER A 35 13.61 -5.18 -13.44
N ASN A 36 14.73 -5.87 -13.61
CA ASN A 36 14.76 -7.31 -13.91
C ASN A 36 14.80 -8.18 -12.65
N GLY A 37 14.93 -7.58 -11.46
CA GLY A 37 15.06 -8.28 -10.18
C GLY A 37 16.48 -8.70 -9.84
N SER A 38 17.50 -8.23 -10.58
CA SER A 38 18.92 -8.44 -10.25
C SER A 38 19.32 -7.56 -9.09
N ILE A 39 20.12 -8.10 -8.17
CA ILE A 39 20.61 -7.34 -7.01
C ILE A 39 21.71 -6.38 -7.45
N ILE A 40 21.48 -5.09 -7.23
CA ILE A 40 22.47 -4.02 -7.44
C ILE A 40 23.29 -3.84 -6.16
N ASP A 41 22.61 -3.85 -5.02
CA ASP A 41 23.21 -3.61 -3.71
C ASP A 41 22.47 -4.46 -2.67
N PRO A 42 23.14 -5.45 -2.05
CA PRO A 42 22.52 -6.35 -1.08
C PRO A 42 22.25 -5.68 0.28
N GLY A 43 22.72 -4.44 0.51
CA GLY A 43 22.65 -3.81 1.81
C GLY A 43 23.51 -4.55 2.85
N SER A 44 23.01 -4.67 4.08
CA SER A 44 23.70 -5.33 5.20
C SER A 44 23.33 -6.80 5.38
N THR A 45 22.65 -7.42 4.42
CA THR A 45 22.14 -8.80 4.52
C THR A 45 22.78 -9.71 3.49
N THR A 46 22.89 -11.00 3.80
CA THR A 46 23.29 -12.05 2.84
C THR A 46 22.08 -12.75 2.21
N PHE A 47 20.86 -12.38 2.62
CA PHE A 47 19.63 -12.95 2.09
C PHE A 47 19.28 -12.41 0.71
N GLY A 48 18.70 -13.26 -0.13
CA GLY A 48 18.26 -12.91 -1.48
C GLY A 48 16.85 -12.33 -1.54
N VAL A 49 16.39 -12.14 -2.78
CA VAL A 49 15.08 -11.57 -3.11
C VAL A 49 14.26 -12.55 -3.97
N ASN A 50 12.93 -12.41 -3.95
CA ASN A 50 12.07 -13.20 -4.83
C ASN A 50 11.97 -12.50 -6.19
N ALA A 51 12.93 -12.75 -7.08
CA ALA A 51 12.96 -12.13 -8.42
C ALA A 51 11.70 -12.50 -9.25
N LEU A 52 11.22 -13.74 -9.13
CA LEU A 52 10.01 -14.19 -9.80
C LEU A 52 8.81 -13.34 -9.38
N SER A 53 8.52 -13.27 -8.08
CA SER A 53 7.42 -12.41 -7.58
C SER A 53 7.67 -10.95 -7.90
N PHE A 54 8.92 -10.51 -7.99
CA PHE A 54 9.23 -9.12 -8.33
C PHE A 54 8.78 -8.73 -9.75
N SER A 55 8.82 -9.66 -10.71
CA SER A 55 8.43 -9.41 -12.11
C SER A 55 7.04 -8.80 -12.26
N LEU A 56 6.08 -9.20 -11.42
CA LEU A 56 4.73 -8.63 -11.38
C LEU A 56 4.75 -7.14 -11.04
N TYR A 57 5.50 -6.74 -10.00
CA TYR A 57 5.56 -5.35 -9.58
C TYR A 57 6.37 -4.52 -10.56
N SER A 58 7.43 -5.08 -11.14
CA SER A 58 8.19 -4.45 -12.22
C SER A 58 7.27 -4.11 -13.41
N PHE A 59 6.39 -5.03 -13.79
CA PHE A 59 5.38 -4.77 -14.81
C PHE A 59 4.45 -3.61 -14.45
N ILE A 60 3.96 -3.55 -13.20
CA ILE A 60 3.11 -2.44 -12.74
C ILE A 60 3.89 -1.12 -12.77
N TYR A 61 5.09 -1.07 -12.22
CA TYR A 61 5.91 0.14 -12.17
C TYR A 61 6.24 0.68 -13.57
N LYS A 62 6.45 -0.21 -14.54
CA LYS A 62 6.72 0.16 -15.94
C LYS A 62 5.51 0.85 -16.60
N HIS A 63 4.29 0.37 -16.35
CA HIS A 63 3.07 0.93 -16.96
C HIS A 63 2.45 2.07 -16.14
N ARG A 64 2.80 2.16 -14.86
CA ARG A 64 2.34 3.19 -13.92
C ARG A 64 3.54 3.95 -13.34
N PRO A 65 4.14 4.87 -14.13
CA PRO A 65 5.30 5.64 -13.69
C PRO A 65 4.98 6.60 -12.53
N ASP A 66 3.70 6.90 -12.30
CA ASP A 66 3.20 7.68 -11.16
C ASP A 66 3.36 6.97 -9.82
N ILE A 67 3.43 5.64 -9.82
CA ILE A 67 3.55 4.84 -8.60
C ILE A 67 5.02 4.75 -8.19
N ASN A 68 5.30 5.18 -6.95
CA ASN A 68 6.62 5.03 -6.33
C ASN A 68 6.64 3.97 -5.23
N CYS A 69 5.49 3.61 -4.65
CA CYS A 69 5.44 2.57 -3.62
C CYS A 69 4.28 1.61 -3.87
N ILE A 70 4.56 0.31 -3.75
CA ILE A 70 3.55 -0.75 -3.78
C ILE A 70 3.68 -1.59 -2.50
N ILE A 71 2.56 -1.76 -1.80
CA ILE A 71 2.46 -2.64 -0.65
C ILE A 71 1.52 -3.79 -1.01
N HIS A 72 2.08 -5.01 -1.10
CA HIS A 72 1.28 -6.21 -1.26
C HIS A 72 0.83 -6.73 0.09
N VAL A 73 -0.48 -6.80 0.30
CA VAL A 73 -1.10 -7.28 1.53
C VAL A 73 -1.70 -8.67 1.30
N GLN A 74 -1.34 -9.60 2.19
CA GLN A 74 -1.76 -11.01 2.13
C GLN A 74 -2.22 -11.48 3.52
N THR A 75 -2.85 -10.58 4.28
CA THR A 75 -3.49 -10.98 5.54
C THR A 75 -4.68 -11.89 5.24
N PRO A 76 -5.05 -12.82 6.14
CA PRO A 76 -6.15 -13.76 5.88
C PRO A 76 -7.46 -13.06 5.46
N THR A 77 -7.77 -11.94 6.10
CA THR A 77 -8.94 -11.12 5.76
C THR A 77 -8.88 -10.57 4.35
N VAL A 78 -7.74 -9.98 3.95
CA VAL A 78 -7.57 -9.39 2.61
C VAL A 78 -7.59 -10.47 1.53
N THR A 79 -6.95 -11.62 1.78
CA THR A 79 -7.00 -12.77 0.87
C THR A 79 -8.40 -13.36 0.76
N ALA A 80 -9.18 -13.40 1.85
CA ALA A 80 -10.56 -13.85 1.81
C ALA A 80 -11.42 -12.94 0.92
N ILE A 81 -11.33 -11.62 1.09
CA ILE A 81 -12.05 -10.66 0.25
C ILE A 81 -11.57 -10.70 -1.21
N SER A 82 -10.27 -10.87 -1.46
CA SER A 82 -9.76 -10.94 -2.84
C SER A 82 -10.26 -12.18 -3.59
N ALA A 83 -10.62 -13.25 -2.89
CA ALA A 83 -11.24 -14.44 -3.48
C ALA A 83 -12.75 -14.29 -3.73
N MET A 84 -13.40 -13.23 -3.25
CA MET A 84 -14.83 -13.01 -3.45
C MET A 84 -15.13 -12.42 -4.83
N LYS A 85 -16.22 -12.87 -5.46
CA LYS A 85 -16.70 -12.31 -6.74
C LYS A 85 -17.00 -10.80 -6.67
N CYS A 86 -17.45 -10.32 -5.52
CA CYS A 86 -17.75 -8.91 -5.30
C CYS A 86 -16.51 -8.04 -5.06
N GLY A 87 -15.33 -8.65 -4.84
CA GLY A 87 -14.11 -7.93 -4.48
C GLY A 87 -14.29 -7.04 -3.24
N LEU A 88 -13.59 -5.90 -3.23
CA LEU A 88 -13.73 -4.87 -2.21
C LEU A 88 -14.94 -3.98 -2.51
N LEU A 89 -15.90 -3.95 -1.59
CA LEU A 89 -17.10 -3.11 -1.67
C LEU A 89 -16.83 -1.76 -0.98
N GLY A 90 -17.33 -0.67 -1.56
CA GLY A 90 -17.36 0.66 -0.94
C GLY A 90 -18.35 0.78 0.23
N LEU A 91 -18.33 -0.18 1.16
CA LEU A 91 -19.32 -0.35 2.21
C LEU A 91 -19.15 0.64 3.38
N CYS A 92 -17.90 0.97 3.71
CA CYS A 92 -17.52 1.78 4.86
C CYS A 92 -16.59 2.92 4.44
N GLN A 93 -16.37 3.89 5.34
CA GLN A 93 -15.52 5.03 5.08
C GLN A 93 -14.10 4.60 4.67
N GLU A 94 -13.54 3.58 5.30
CA GLU A 94 -12.22 3.04 4.98
C GLU A 94 -12.15 2.50 3.54
N ALA A 95 -13.19 1.81 3.08
CA ALA A 95 -13.28 1.34 1.71
C ALA A 95 -13.37 2.51 0.71
N LEU A 96 -14.10 3.57 1.09
CA LEU A 96 -14.21 4.79 0.28
C LEU A 96 -12.88 5.56 0.21
N ILE A 97 -12.08 5.55 1.30
CA ILE A 97 -10.72 6.13 1.32
C ILE A 97 -9.80 5.40 0.36
N CYS A 98 -9.89 4.07 0.27
CA CYS A 98 -9.15 3.27 -0.71
C CYS A 98 -9.52 3.60 -2.17
N GLY A 99 -10.69 4.19 -2.39
CA GLY A 99 -11.22 4.52 -3.71
C GLY A 99 -11.63 3.29 -4.50
N GLN A 100 -11.71 3.44 -5.82
CA GLN A 100 -12.06 2.33 -6.72
C GLN A 100 -10.95 1.28 -6.72
N ALA A 101 -11.34 0.02 -6.56
CA ALA A 101 -10.46 -1.14 -6.73
C ALA A 101 -10.69 -1.82 -8.08
N THR A 102 -9.63 -2.29 -8.72
CA THR A 102 -9.72 -3.07 -9.97
C THR A 102 -9.16 -4.47 -9.78
N THR A 103 -9.86 -5.47 -10.33
CA THR A 103 -9.47 -6.88 -10.22
C THR A 103 -8.65 -7.30 -11.41
N HIS A 104 -7.50 -7.92 -11.17
CA HIS A 104 -6.58 -8.36 -12.20
C HIS A 104 -6.18 -9.82 -11.99
N GLN A 105 -6.33 -10.64 -13.02
CA GLN A 105 -5.94 -12.04 -12.94
C GLN A 105 -4.43 -12.19 -13.14
N ILE A 106 -3.82 -13.01 -12.29
CA ILE A 106 -2.43 -13.42 -12.43
C ILE A 106 -2.41 -14.81 -13.04
N GLN A 107 -1.64 -14.97 -14.11
CA GLN A 107 -1.29 -16.26 -14.68
C GLN A 107 0.19 -16.54 -14.40
N ILE A 108 0.46 -17.73 -13.86
CA ILE A 108 1.81 -18.24 -13.69
C ILE A 108 2.05 -19.21 -14.83
N ASP A 109 2.95 -18.85 -15.74
CA ASP A 109 3.42 -19.81 -16.74
C ASP A 109 4.46 -20.73 -16.09
N SER A 110 4.06 -21.98 -15.86
CA SER A 110 4.92 -23.02 -15.28
C SER A 110 6.15 -23.38 -16.12
N ILE A 111 6.14 -23.11 -17.43
CA ILE A 111 7.22 -23.47 -18.35
C ILE A 111 8.26 -22.35 -18.39
N THR A 112 7.81 -21.10 -18.51
CA THR A 112 8.71 -19.94 -18.59
C THR A 112 9.07 -19.36 -17.23
N ASN A 113 8.39 -19.82 -16.16
CA ASN A 113 8.45 -19.27 -14.82
C ASN A 113 8.29 -17.74 -14.87
N ARG A 114 7.27 -17.27 -15.59
CA ARG A 114 6.92 -15.85 -15.71
C ARG A 114 5.53 -15.60 -15.15
N LEU A 115 5.40 -14.48 -14.45
CA LEU A 115 4.10 -13.96 -14.06
C LEU A 115 3.61 -13.05 -15.17
N SER A 116 2.44 -13.35 -15.73
CA SER A 116 1.69 -12.43 -16.57
C SER A 116 0.44 -11.96 -15.84
N THR A 117 0.09 -10.71 -16.09
CA THR A 117 -1.20 -10.12 -15.72
C THR A 117 -2.00 -9.84 -16.98
N ASP A 118 -3.29 -9.61 -16.82
CA ASP A 118 -4.08 -9.05 -17.91
C ASP A 118 -3.52 -7.70 -18.42
N GLU A 119 -3.78 -7.39 -19.69
CA GLU A 119 -3.38 -6.13 -20.32
C GLU A 119 -4.12 -4.92 -19.71
N ASN A 120 -5.25 -5.18 -19.04
CA ASN A 120 -6.10 -4.14 -18.45
C ASN A 120 -5.45 -3.42 -17.27
N ILE A 121 -4.47 -4.03 -16.59
CA ILE A 121 -3.73 -3.38 -15.50
C ILE A 121 -3.02 -2.10 -15.96
N GLN A 122 -2.65 -2.00 -17.24
CA GLN A 122 -2.02 -0.81 -17.81
C GLN A 122 -2.98 0.39 -17.88
N GLN A 123 -4.28 0.12 -18.03
CA GLN A 123 -5.33 1.12 -18.16
C GLN A 123 -5.93 1.49 -16.79
N SER A 124 -5.70 0.66 -15.77
CA SER A 124 -6.21 0.95 -14.43
C SER A 124 -5.51 2.16 -13.83
N THR A 125 -6.30 3.14 -13.38
CA THR A 125 -5.85 4.27 -12.56
C THR A 125 -6.09 4.03 -11.08
N ALA A 126 -6.66 2.88 -10.72
CA ALA A 126 -6.95 2.51 -9.34
C ALA A 126 -5.68 2.46 -8.50
N LYS A 127 -5.86 2.80 -7.21
CA LYS A 127 -4.81 2.71 -6.20
C LYS A 127 -4.83 1.35 -5.50
N VAL A 128 -5.93 0.61 -5.58
CA VAL A 128 -6.05 -0.75 -5.07
C VAL A 128 -6.24 -1.71 -6.24
N LEU A 129 -5.33 -2.67 -6.35
CA LEU A 129 -5.40 -3.75 -7.35
C LEU A 129 -5.66 -5.07 -6.62
N ILE A 130 -6.78 -5.71 -6.94
CA ILE A 130 -7.18 -6.99 -6.35
C ILE A 130 -6.57 -8.11 -7.18
N LEU A 131 -5.84 -8.99 -6.51
CA LEU A 131 -5.26 -10.19 -7.10
C LEU A 131 -6.05 -11.41 -6.58
N PRO A 132 -6.97 -11.97 -7.38
CA PRO A 132 -7.86 -13.02 -6.91
C PRO A 132 -7.10 -14.18 -6.29
N ASN A 133 -7.47 -14.57 -5.07
CA ASN A 133 -6.85 -15.65 -4.28
C ASN A 133 -5.42 -15.40 -3.78
N TYR A 134 -4.79 -14.28 -4.13
CA TYR A 134 -3.41 -13.96 -3.71
C TYR A 134 -3.34 -12.84 -2.67
N GLY A 135 -4.23 -11.85 -2.79
CA GLY A 135 -4.29 -10.70 -1.90
C GLY A 135 -4.63 -9.42 -2.65
N MET A 136 -4.13 -8.28 -2.17
CA MET A 136 -4.36 -6.98 -2.79
C MET A 136 -3.09 -6.14 -2.76
N LEU A 137 -2.91 -5.30 -3.79
CA LEU A 137 -1.84 -4.33 -3.90
C LEU A 137 -2.40 -2.94 -3.61
N ALA A 138 -1.77 -2.25 -2.66
CA ALA A 138 -1.99 -0.82 -2.43
C ALA A 138 -0.84 -0.05 -3.08
N CYS A 139 -1.19 0.89 -3.95
CA CYS A 139 -0.27 1.68 -4.77
C CYS A 139 -0.31 3.15 -4.34
N GLY A 140 0.85 3.75 -4.12
CA GLY A 140 1.00 5.16 -3.78
C GLY A 140 2.07 5.86 -4.62
N THR A 141 1.87 7.15 -4.83
CA THR A 141 2.88 8.08 -5.36
C THR A 141 3.97 8.36 -4.33
N THR A 142 3.69 8.11 -3.05
CA THR A 142 4.67 8.13 -1.96
C THR A 142 4.51 6.90 -1.06
N VAL A 143 5.46 6.69 -0.15
CA VAL A 143 5.39 5.57 0.82
C VAL A 143 4.24 5.80 1.81
N GLU A 144 4.05 7.06 2.21
CA GLU A 144 3.00 7.52 3.12
C GLU A 144 1.61 7.25 2.54
N GLU A 145 1.38 7.60 1.27
CA GLU A 145 0.12 7.34 0.58
C GLU A 145 -0.14 5.82 0.47
N ALA A 146 0.87 5.05 0.06
CA ALA A 146 0.73 3.59 -0.06
C ALA A 146 0.42 2.92 1.28
N TRP A 147 1.05 3.40 2.36
CA TRP A 147 0.76 2.94 3.72
C TRP A 147 -0.64 3.34 4.18
N HIS A 148 -1.05 4.58 3.95
CA HIS A 148 -2.38 5.07 4.31
C HIS A 148 -3.48 4.24 3.64
N ILE A 149 -3.35 3.98 2.33
CA ILE A 149 -4.26 3.10 1.60
C ILE A 149 -4.23 1.69 2.18
N THR A 150 -3.04 1.14 2.48
CA THR A 150 -2.90 -0.19 3.08
C THR A 150 -3.61 -0.32 4.42
N PHE A 151 -3.46 0.69 5.28
CA PHE A 151 -4.08 0.72 6.61
C PHE A 151 -5.60 0.68 6.49
N HIS A 152 -6.18 1.57 5.68
CA HIS A 152 -7.62 1.60 5.44
C HIS A 152 -8.11 0.35 4.70
N LEU A 153 -7.31 -0.22 3.79
CA LEU A 153 -7.66 -1.43 3.06
C LEU A 153 -7.87 -2.63 3.97
N ILE A 154 -6.98 -2.82 4.94
CA ILE A 154 -7.09 -3.91 5.92
C ILE A 154 -8.37 -3.73 6.75
N LEU A 155 -8.61 -2.52 7.27
CA LEU A 155 -9.81 -2.22 8.05
C LEU A 155 -11.09 -2.40 7.23
N ALA A 156 -11.10 -1.95 5.98
CA ALA A 156 -12.21 -2.10 5.05
C ALA A 156 -12.53 -3.58 4.80
N CYS A 157 -11.50 -4.41 4.59
CA CYS A 157 -11.68 -5.84 4.40
C CYS A 157 -12.21 -6.52 5.66
N GLU A 158 -11.77 -6.11 6.85
CA GLU A 158 -12.29 -6.64 8.11
C GLU A 158 -13.77 -6.27 8.34
N SER A 159 -14.12 -5.00 8.11
CA SER A 159 -15.49 -4.53 8.20
C SER A 159 -16.39 -5.25 7.20
N GLN A 160 -15.96 -5.39 5.95
CA GLN A 160 -16.70 -6.14 4.93
C GLN A 160 -16.85 -7.60 5.35
N LEU A 161 -15.79 -8.29 5.78
CA LEU A 161 -15.87 -9.70 6.16
C LEU A 161 -16.88 -9.94 7.30
N ARG A 162 -16.94 -9.03 8.27
CA ARG A 162 -17.95 -9.07 9.35
C ARG A 162 -19.35 -8.81 8.81
N ALA A 163 -19.51 -7.86 7.90
CA ALA A 163 -20.82 -7.49 7.34
C ALA A 163 -21.38 -8.56 6.40
N VAL A 164 -20.56 -9.18 5.53
CA VAL A 164 -21.03 -10.20 4.57
C VAL A 164 -21.52 -11.48 5.26
N SER A 165 -21.12 -11.72 6.52
CA SER A 165 -21.65 -12.82 7.32
C SER A 165 -23.18 -12.73 7.53
N MET A 166 -23.74 -11.52 7.37
CA MET A 166 -25.18 -11.25 7.43
C MET A 166 -25.86 -11.32 6.05
N GLY A 167 -25.15 -11.73 5.00
CA GLY A 167 -25.61 -11.77 3.61
C GLY A 167 -25.29 -10.49 2.85
N ILE A 168 -24.65 -10.63 1.68
CA ILE A 168 -24.23 -9.50 0.83
C ILE A 168 -25.43 -8.66 0.36
N ASP A 169 -26.58 -9.30 0.14
CA ASP A 169 -27.80 -8.64 -0.33
C ASP A 169 -28.49 -7.78 0.76
N ASN A 170 -28.09 -7.94 2.03
CA ASN A 170 -28.61 -7.17 3.17
C ASN A 170 -27.78 -5.90 3.46
N LEU A 171 -26.74 -5.63 2.66
CA LEU A 171 -25.85 -4.50 2.88
C LEU A 171 -26.48 -3.19 2.38
N ILE A 172 -26.43 -2.17 3.23
CA ILE A 172 -26.77 -0.79 2.84
C ILE A 172 -25.51 -0.12 2.31
N MET A 173 -25.54 0.22 1.01
CA MET A 173 -24.42 0.92 0.38
C MET A 173 -24.53 2.43 0.61
N PRO A 174 -23.41 3.14 0.86
CA PRO A 174 -23.38 4.60 0.90
C PRO A 174 -23.90 5.21 -0.40
N SER A 175 -24.52 6.40 -0.31
CA SER A 175 -24.93 7.15 -1.51
C SER A 175 -23.72 7.64 -2.30
N ASP A 176 -23.89 7.81 -3.61
CA ASP A 176 -22.84 8.37 -4.49
C ASP A 176 -22.35 9.74 -4.03
N SER A 177 -23.24 10.56 -3.44
CA SER A 177 -22.88 11.86 -2.88
C SER A 177 -21.94 11.73 -1.67
N SER A 178 -22.22 10.78 -0.77
CA SER A 178 -21.39 10.50 0.40
C SER A 178 -20.03 9.94 -0.01
N ALA A 179 -20.02 9.01 -0.98
CA ALA A 179 -18.80 8.45 -1.55
C ALA A 179 -17.92 9.55 -2.17
N LYS A 180 -18.50 10.44 -2.99
CA LYS A 180 -17.78 11.58 -3.59
C LYS A 180 -17.21 12.54 -2.55
N GLN A 181 -17.97 12.81 -1.49
CA GLN A 181 -17.49 13.68 -0.41
C GLN A 181 -16.24 13.10 0.26
N VAL A 182 -16.24 11.81 0.59
CA VAL A 182 -15.06 11.13 1.16
C VAL A 182 -13.88 11.20 0.20
N THR A 183 -14.09 10.86 -1.09
CA THR A 183 -13.03 10.94 -2.10
C THR A 183 -12.43 12.35 -2.21
N ASN A 184 -13.26 13.40 -2.16
CA ASN A 184 -12.79 14.78 -2.21
C ASN A 184 -11.97 15.15 -0.96
N THR A 185 -12.41 14.75 0.23
CA THR A 185 -11.68 14.99 1.49
C THR A 185 -10.34 14.28 1.49
N VAL A 186 -10.29 13.02 1.05
CA VAL A 186 -9.04 12.25 0.96
C VAL A 186 -8.09 12.86 -0.06
N GLY A 187 -8.60 13.23 -1.25
CA GLY A 187 -7.82 13.86 -2.30
C GLY A 187 -7.24 15.23 -1.92
N ALA A 188 -7.84 15.93 -0.96
CA ALA A 188 -7.30 17.19 -0.43
C ALA A 188 -6.10 17.00 0.51
N GLY A 189 -5.88 15.78 1.03
CA GLY A 189 -4.82 15.45 1.97
C GLY A 189 -5.14 15.81 3.43
N GLY A 190 -4.34 15.28 4.36
CA GLY A 190 -4.45 15.57 5.80
C GLY A 190 -5.74 15.11 6.48
N GLY A 191 -6.50 14.17 5.91
CA GLY A 191 -7.69 13.61 6.59
C GLY A 191 -8.81 14.61 6.87
N GLY A 192 -8.85 15.75 6.18
CA GLY A 192 -9.84 16.81 6.39
C GLY A 192 -9.58 17.70 7.61
N VAL A 193 -8.34 17.73 8.14
CA VAL A 193 -7.98 18.63 9.23
C VAL A 193 -8.07 20.10 8.81
N ASN A 194 -8.56 20.94 9.72
CA ASN A 194 -8.59 22.39 9.56
C ASN A 194 -7.33 23.02 10.16
N THR A 195 -6.17 22.74 9.58
CA THR A 195 -4.90 23.38 9.96
C THR A 195 -4.65 24.60 9.07
N THR A 196 -4.43 25.77 9.68
CA THR A 196 -4.34 27.07 8.97
C THR A 196 -3.11 27.24 8.09
N ASP A 197 -2.00 26.57 8.42
CA ASP A 197 -0.68 26.92 7.89
C ASP A 197 0.04 25.80 7.14
N VAL A 198 -0.46 24.55 7.18
CA VAL A 198 0.20 23.39 6.56
C VAL A 198 -0.74 22.67 5.59
N LYS A 199 -0.29 22.55 4.33
CA LYS A 199 -0.91 21.67 3.33
C LYS A 199 -0.25 20.30 3.37
N TRP A 200 -1.01 19.31 3.83
CA TRP A 200 -0.59 17.91 3.93
C TRP A 200 -0.82 17.18 2.61
N ASN A 201 0.09 16.26 2.26
CA ASN A 201 -0.19 15.25 1.24
C ASN A 201 -1.08 14.14 1.80
N ILE A 202 -1.58 13.28 0.90
CA ILE A 202 -2.41 12.13 1.27
C ILE A 202 -1.62 11.18 2.16
N GLY A 203 -2.12 10.92 3.37
CA GLY A 203 -1.49 10.02 4.35
C GLY A 203 -0.29 10.59 5.09
N GLU A 204 0.21 11.79 4.73
CA GLU A 204 1.43 12.35 5.31
C GLU A 204 1.29 12.69 6.80
N LEU A 205 0.12 13.20 7.20
CA LEU A 205 -0.16 13.55 8.58
C LEU A 205 -0.22 12.30 9.48
N GLU A 206 -0.96 11.30 9.02
CA GLU A 206 -1.12 10.01 9.70
C GLU A 206 0.22 9.28 9.79
N TRP A 207 1.00 9.29 8.70
CA TRP A 207 2.34 8.73 8.65
C TRP A 207 3.27 9.43 9.65
N SER A 208 3.27 10.76 9.67
CA SER A 208 4.08 11.53 10.62
C SER A 208 3.75 11.16 12.07
N THR A 209 2.46 10.97 12.37
CA THR A 209 2.02 10.54 13.70
C THR A 209 2.50 9.13 14.03
N LEU A 210 2.49 8.21 13.06
CA LEU A 210 3.05 6.87 13.23
C LEU A 210 4.55 6.91 13.53
N MET A 211 5.31 7.77 12.84
CA MET A 211 6.75 7.92 13.09
C MET A 211 7.02 8.36 14.53
N ILE A 212 6.20 9.27 15.09
CA ILE A 212 6.30 9.67 16.51
C ILE A 212 6.13 8.46 17.44
N VAL A 213 5.14 7.61 17.17
CA VAL A 213 4.88 6.41 17.98
C VAL A 213 6.07 5.46 17.93
N LEU A 214 6.64 5.22 16.74
CA LEU A 214 7.81 4.37 16.56
C LEU A 214 9.06 4.95 17.23
N ASP A 215 9.32 6.25 17.09
CA ASP A 215 10.44 6.92 17.75
C ASP A 215 10.33 6.86 19.28
N ARG A 216 9.11 7.06 19.82
CA ARG A 216 8.84 6.93 21.27
C ARG A 216 9.01 5.50 21.79
N ALA A 217 8.75 4.52 20.94
CA ALA A 217 9.00 3.11 21.24
C ALA A 217 10.48 2.71 21.07
N GLY A 218 11.37 3.64 20.70
CA GLY A 218 12.81 3.40 20.59
C GLY A 218 13.28 2.87 19.23
N TYR A 219 12.43 2.90 18.19
CA TYR A 219 12.80 2.41 16.86
C TYR A 219 13.64 3.40 16.03
N HIS A 220 13.83 4.63 16.50
CA HIS A 220 14.70 5.65 15.88
C HIS A 220 14.56 5.72 14.34
N THR A 221 13.37 6.09 13.87
CA THR A 221 12.98 6.07 12.46
C THR A 221 13.84 6.97 11.56
N GLY A 222 14.48 8.00 12.14
CA GLY A 222 15.22 9.01 11.38
C GLY A 222 14.32 9.90 10.52
N TYR A 223 13.01 9.90 10.78
CA TYR A 223 12.04 10.69 10.03
C TYR A 223 12.24 12.19 10.29
N ILE A 224 12.23 12.98 9.21
CA ILE A 224 12.39 14.43 9.28
C ILE A 224 11.00 15.05 9.39
N TYR A 225 10.65 15.52 10.58
CA TYR A 225 9.37 16.19 10.85
C TYR A 225 9.37 17.61 10.27
N ARG A 226 8.33 17.97 9.50
CA ARG A 226 8.17 19.34 8.94
C ARG A 226 8.00 20.41 10.01
N GLU A 227 7.36 20.06 11.11
CA GLU A 227 7.18 20.91 12.29
C GLU A 227 7.33 20.07 13.56
N PRO A 228 7.62 20.66 14.72
CA PRO A 228 7.35 20.01 16.00
C PRO A 228 5.83 19.77 16.12
N LEU A 229 5.38 18.59 15.69
CA LEU A 229 3.97 18.18 15.58
C LEU A 229 3.19 18.26 16.90
N ILE A 230 3.90 18.42 18.01
CA ILE A 230 3.34 18.53 19.34
C ILE A 230 3.95 19.75 19.99
N ARG A 231 3.12 20.80 20.16
CA ARG A 231 3.46 21.95 21.02
C ARG A 231 3.51 21.45 22.46
N PHE A 232 4.71 21.07 22.92
CA PHE A 232 5.03 20.69 24.30
C PHE A 232 4.13 19.61 24.92
N ILE A 233 4.65 18.38 25.07
CA ILE A 233 4.27 17.57 26.22
C ILE A 233 5.36 17.83 27.25
N ASP A 234 5.09 18.76 28.16
CA ASP A 234 5.85 18.85 29.39
C ASP A 234 5.82 17.46 30.04
N LYS A 235 7.00 16.86 30.17
CA LYS A 235 7.18 15.74 31.10
C LYS A 235 7.05 16.31 32.50
N GLN A 236 5.89 16.12 33.13
CA GLN A 236 5.82 16.05 34.60
C GLN A 236 6.27 14.67 35.07
#